data_AF-A0AA44DJJ5-F1
#
_entry.id   AF-A0AA44DJJ5-F1
#
_cell.length_a   1.000
_cell.length_b   1.000
_cell.length_c   1.000
_cell.angle_alpha   90.00
_cell.angle_beta   90.00
_cell.angle_gamma   90.00
#
_symmetry.space_group_name_H-M   'P 1'
#
loop_
_entity.id
_entity.type
_entity.pdbx_description
1 polymer ?
#
loop_
_entity_poly.entity_id
_entity_poly.type
_entity_poly.pdbx_seq_one_letter_code
_entity_poly.pdbx_strand_id
1 'polypeptide(L)' 'MFLGEVGSGKTHLSSSIANKLMDNCVGVLYMSYREAITKIKQNVIDIEEYERIIGRYKRANVLLLDDL' A
#
# COMPACT_ATOMS: atom_id res chain seq x y z
N MET A 1 10.35 -5.19 -6.37
CA MET A 1 9.29 -4.77 -7.32
C MET A 1 8.84 -6.02 -8.07
N PHE A 2 7.58 -6.44 -7.91
CA PHE A 2 7.06 -7.59 -8.67
C PHE A 2 6.54 -7.08 -10.02
N LEU A 3 7.26 -7.37 -11.11
CA LEU A 3 6.92 -6.88 -12.45
C LEU A 3 6.61 -8.06 -13.39
N GLY A 4 5.67 -7.87 -14.33
CA GLY A 4 5.43 -8.77 -15.46
C GLY A 4 3.94 -8.93 -15.80
N GLU A 5 3.61 -9.97 -16.58
CA GLU A 5 2.28 -10.14 -17.15
C GLU A 5 1.15 -10.48 -16.15
N VAL A 6 -0.07 -10.05 -16.48
CA VAL A 6 -1.31 -10.35 -15.73
C VAL A 6 -1.50 -11.87 -15.68
N GLY A 7 -1.83 -12.41 -14.50
CA GLY A 7 -2.09 -13.85 -14.34
C GLY A 7 -0.86 -14.72 -14.00
N SER A 8 0.35 -14.17 -14.00
CA SER A 8 1.59 -14.88 -13.60
C SER A 8 1.77 -15.11 -12.08
N GLY A 9 0.72 -14.87 -11.27
CA GLY A 9 0.74 -15.15 -9.84
C GLY A 9 1.45 -14.11 -8.96
N LYS A 10 1.84 -12.94 -9.50
CA LYS A 10 2.48 -11.85 -8.72
C LYS A 10 1.68 -11.41 -7.50
N THR A 11 0.39 -11.16 -7.68
CA THR A 11 -0.53 -10.76 -6.59
C THR A 11 -0.67 -11.88 -5.54
N HIS A 12 -0.61 -13.14 -5.99
CA HIS A 12 -0.71 -14.29 -5.09
C HIS A 12 0.56 -14.46 -4.25
N LEU A 13 1.74 -14.26 -4.86
CA LEU A 13 3.03 -14.24 -4.19
C LEU A 13 3.16 -13.06 -3.21
N SER A 14 2.80 -11.84 -3.63
CA SER A 14 2.83 -10.67 -2.74
C SER A 14 1.87 -10.81 -1.56
N SER A 15 0.67 -11.36 -1.79
CA SER A 15 -0.28 -11.68 -0.71
C SER A 15 0.25 -12.76 0.23
N SER A 16 0.94 -13.78 -0.30
CA SER A 16 1.54 -14.84 0.53
C SER A 16 2.69 -14.32 1.41
N ILE A 17 3.52 -13.41 0.87
CA ILE A 17 4.56 -12.71 1.64
C ILE A 17 3.93 -11.82 2.70
N ALA A 18 2.87 -11.08 2.36
CA ALA A 18 2.13 -10.27 3.32
C ALA A 18 1.54 -11.13 4.44
N ASN A 19 0.91 -12.26 4.12
CA ASN A 19 0.41 -13.22 5.11
C ASN A 19 1.53 -13.73 6.02
N LYS A 20 2.67 -14.11 5.46
CA LYS A 20 3.80 -14.57 6.28
C LYS A 20 4.38 -13.48 7.17
N LEU A 21 4.36 -12.23 6.73
CA LEU A 21 4.77 -11.08 7.54
C LEU A 21 3.75 -10.81 8.66
N MET A 22 2.45 -10.92 8.38
CA MET A 22 1.40 -10.83 9.40
C MET A 22 1.50 -11.94 10.45
N ASP A 23 1.82 -13.18 10.04
CA ASP A 23 2.10 -14.29 10.96
C ASP A 23 3.29 -14.01 11.90
N ASN A 24 4.24 -13.21 11.45
CA ASN A 24 5.39 -12.76 12.25
C ASN A 24 5.12 -11.45 13.01
N CYS A 25 3.84 -11.07 13.17
CA CYS A 25 3.39 -9.83 13.81
C CYS A 25 3.95 -8.55 13.16
N VAL A 26 4.32 -8.60 11.88
CA VAL A 26 4.75 -7.42 11.12
C VAL A 26 3.51 -6.81 10.45
N GLY A 27 3.17 -5.58 10.83
CA GLY A 27 2.06 -4.84 10.24
C GLY A 27 2.31 -4.52 8.77
N VAL A 28 1.48 -5.08 7.89
CA VAL A 28 1.47 -4.79 6.45
C VAL A 28 0.31 -3.86 6.13
N LEU A 29 0.59 -2.74 5.48
CA LEU A 29 -0.41 -1.79 5.01
C LEU A 29 -0.56 -1.93 3.50
N TYR A 30 -1.75 -2.35 3.05
CA TYR A 30 -2.11 -2.35 1.64
C TYR A 30 -2.56 -0.96 1.21
N MET A 31 -2.05 -0.49 0.07
CA MET A 31 -2.44 0.77 -0.56
C MET A 31 -2.74 0.52 -2.05
N SER A 32 -4.00 0.69 -2.42
CA SER A 32 -4.42 0.84 -3.82
C SER A 32 -3.93 2.19 -4.35
N TYR A 33 -3.03 2.19 -5.33
CA TYR A 33 -2.42 3.42 -5.80
C TYR A 33 -3.47 4.40 -6.36
N ARG A 34 -4.42 3.92 -7.17
CA ARG A 34 -5.47 4.74 -7.79
C ARG A 34 -6.34 5.46 -6.76
N GLU A 35 -6.78 4.75 -5.73
CA GLU A 35 -7.64 5.33 -4.69
C GLU A 35 -6.83 6.24 -3.76
N ALA A 36 -5.64 5.81 -3.36
CA ALA A 36 -4.80 6.55 -2.42
C ALA A 36 -4.36 7.89 -3.01
N ILE A 37 -3.89 7.92 -4.27
CA ILE A 37 -3.50 9.16 -4.94
C ILE A 37 -4.68 10.11 -5.11
N THR A 38 -5.86 9.59 -5.45
CA THR A 38 -7.07 10.42 -5.58
C THR A 38 -7.40 11.10 -4.25
N LYS A 39 -7.40 10.33 -3.16
CA LYS A 39 -7.68 10.85 -1.81
C LYS A 39 -6.61 11.83 -1.34
N ILE A 40 -5.33 11.53 -1.57
CA ILE A 40 -4.22 12.43 -1.21
C ILE A 40 -4.34 13.75 -1.97
N LYS A 41 -4.63 13.72 -3.27
CA LYS A 41 -4.80 14.92 -4.10
C LYS A 41 -5.99 15.77 -3.68
N GLN A 42 -7.11 15.14 -3.31
CA GLN A 42 -8.31 15.86 -2.84
C GLN A 42 -8.06 16.62 -1.53
N ASN A 43 -7.19 16.10 -0.67
CA ASN A 43 -6.90 16.68 0.64
C ASN A 43 -5.62 17.54 0.64
N VAL A 44 -5.06 17.88 -0.51
CA VAL A 44 -3.79 18.66 -0.57
C VAL A 44 -3.90 20.07 0.01
N ILE A 45 -5.11 20.62 0.07
CA ILE A 45 -5.40 21.95 0.63
C ILE A 45 -5.45 21.88 2.17
N ASP A 46 -5.92 20.77 2.72
CA ASP A 46 -5.95 20.51 4.16
C ASP A 46 -4.64 19.83 4.58
N ILE A 47 -3.69 20.64 5.01
CA ILE A 47 -2.33 20.19 5.35
C ILE A 47 -2.35 19.17 6.50
N GLU A 48 -3.24 19.33 7.49
CA GLU A 48 -3.32 18.38 8.61
C GLU A 48 -3.84 17.02 8.15
N GLU A 49 -4.90 17.01 7.35
CA GLU A 49 -5.47 15.77 6.83
C GLU A 49 -4.51 15.10 5.83
N TYR A 50 -3.85 15.89 4.98
CA TYR A 50 -2.79 15.40 4.09
C TYR A 50 -1.65 14.71 4.85
N GLU A 51 -1.08 15.38 5.86
CA GLU A 51 -0.01 14.83 6.68
C GLU A 51 -0.44 13.59 7.46
N ARG A 52 -1.70 13.56 7.91
CA ARG A 52 -2.28 12.39 8.58
C ARG A 52 -2.37 11.19 7.63
N ILE A 53 -2.92 11.39 6.43
CA ILE A 53 -3.06 10.34 5.42
C ILE A 53 -1.68 9.85 4.97
N ILE A 54 -0.79 10.75 4.57
CA ILE A 54 0.53 10.37 4.06
C ILE A 54 1.39 9.77 5.16
N GLY A 55 1.27 10.29 6.39
CA GLY A 55 2.00 9.81 7.55
C GLY A 55 1.67 8.36 7.89
N ARG A 56 0.42 7.92 7.68
CA ARG A 56 0.05 6.51 7.85
C ARG A 56 0.82 5.59 6.90
N TYR A 57 1.00 6.02 5.66
CA TYR A 57 1.75 5.26 4.66
C TYR A 57 3.27 5.31 4.89
N LYS A 58 3.80 6.48 5.30
CA LYS A 58 5.21 6.65 5.63
C LYS A 58 5.65 5.86 6.88
N ARG A 59 4.76 5.67 7.84
CA ARG A 59 5.03 4.93 9.10
C ARG A 59 4.75 3.43 9.02
N ALA A 60 4.27 2.93 7.88
CA ALA A 60 3.99 1.51 7.73
C ALA A 60 5.31 0.71 7.73
N ASN A 61 5.38 -0.36 8.53
CA ASN A 61 6.55 -1.25 8.54
C ASN A 61 6.74 -1.93 7.18
N VAL A 62 5.63 -2.31 6.54
CA VAL A 62 5.60 -2.84 5.18
C VAL A 62 4.44 -2.19 4.44
N LEU A 63 4.74 -1.52 3.33
CA LEU A 63 3.74 -0.91 2.45
C LEU A 63 3.63 -1.74 1.17
N LEU A 64 2.46 -2.34 0.94
CA LEU A 64 2.14 -3.07 -0.27
C LEU A 64 1.37 -2.14 -1.22
N LEU A 65 2.03 -1.70 -2.29
CA LEU A 65 1.44 -0.89 -3.36
C LEU A 65 0.95 -1.81 -4.47
N ASP A 66 -0.32 -1.66 -4.85
CA ASP A 66 -0.91 -2.36 -5.98
C ASP A 66 -1.36 -1.33 -7.02
N ASP A 67 -0.76 -1.42 -8.20
CA ASP A 67 -1.08 -0.61 -9.38
C ASP A 67 -1.84 -1.53 -10.33
N LEU A 68 -3.17 -1.42 -10.31
CA LEU A 68 -4.00 -2.04 -11.32
C LEU A 68 -3.80 -1.32 -12.66
#